data_AF-A0AAU7QRC5-F1
#
_entry.id   AF-A0AAU7QRC5-F1
#
_cell.length_a   1.000
_cell.length_b   1.000
_cell.length_c   1.000
_cell.angle_alpha   90.00
_cell.angle_beta   90.00
_cell.angle_gamma   90.00
#
_symmetry.space_group_name_H-M   'P 1'
#
loop_
_entity.id
_entity.type
_entity.pdbx_description
1 polymer ?
#
loop_
_entity_poly.entity_id
_entity_poly.type
_entity_poly.pdbx_seq_one_letter_code
_entity_poly.pdbx_strand_id
1 'polypeptide(L)' 'MANPKRKTSKSKKKIRRNYNNLKIKKKNISYNKKKNIYHLSHNAYKIGNYYYYNNIKIYKK' A
#
# COMPACT_ATOMS: atom_id res chain seq x y z
N MET A 1 -12.46 -5.40 -35.60
CA MET A 1 -12.37 -5.37 -34.11
C MET A 1 -13.54 -6.16 -33.54
N ALA A 2 -13.33 -6.96 -32.50
CA ALA A 2 -14.41 -7.76 -31.91
C ALA A 2 -15.27 -6.90 -30.97
N ASN A 3 -16.59 -6.94 -31.14
CA ASN A 3 -17.55 -6.23 -30.30
C ASN A 3 -18.32 -7.21 -29.39
N PRO A 4 -18.60 -6.83 -28.13
CA PRO A 4 -19.36 -7.70 -27.24
C PRO A 4 -20.81 -7.81 -27.72
N LYS A 5 -21.28 -9.06 -27.90
CA LYS A 5 -22.65 -9.34 -28.35
C LYS A 5 -23.72 -8.94 -27.34
N ARG A 6 -23.40 -8.92 -26.03
CA ARG A 6 -24.34 -8.63 -24.94
C ARG A 6 -23.66 -7.86 -23.81
N LYS A 7 -24.44 -7.08 -23.08
CA LYS A 7 -24.00 -6.46 -21.82
C LYS A 7 -23.73 -7.56 -20.78
N THR A 8 -22.60 -7.46 -20.09
CA THR A 8 -22.28 -8.39 -18.97
C THR A 8 -23.20 -8.10 -17.78
N SER A 9 -23.77 -9.14 -17.17
CA SER A 9 -24.60 -8.98 -15.97
C SER A 9 -23.81 -8.40 -14.79
N LYS A 10 -24.52 -7.74 -13.86
CA LYS A 10 -23.91 -7.19 -12.62
C LYS A 10 -23.18 -8.29 -11.81
N SER A 11 -23.76 -9.49 -11.73
CA SER A 11 -23.16 -10.64 -11.03
C SER A 11 -21.84 -11.08 -11.67
N LYS A 12 -21.81 -11.27 -13.00
CA LYS A 12 -20.58 -11.66 -13.72
C LYS A 12 -19.49 -10.58 -13.62
N LYS A 13 -19.87 -9.29 -13.63
CA LYS A 13 -18.95 -8.17 -13.41
C LYS A 13 -18.35 -8.18 -11.99
N LYS A 14 -19.15 -8.51 -10.96
CA LYS A 14 -18.70 -8.64 -9.57
C LYS A 14 -17.75 -9.82 -9.39
N ILE A 15 -18.08 -10.98 -9.95
CA ILE A 15 -17.22 -12.18 -9.94
C ILE A 15 -15.85 -11.86 -10.55
N ARG A 16 -15.82 -11.23 -11.72
CA ARG A 16 -14.57 -10.82 -12.38
C ARG A 16 -13.74 -9.81 -11.57
N ARG A 17 -14.34 -9.05 -10.65
CA ARG A 17 -13.60 -8.11 -9.79
C ARG A 17 -13.20 -8.69 -8.44
N ASN A 18 -13.68 -9.88 -8.11
CA ASN A 18 -13.45 -10.52 -6.81
C ASN A 18 -12.16 -11.36 -6.77
N TYR A 19 -11.13 -11.00 -7.53
CA TYR A 19 -9.83 -11.68 -7.44
C TYR A 19 -9.03 -11.12 -6.27
N ASN A 20 -8.47 -11.99 -5.43
CA ASN A 20 -7.65 -11.59 -4.28
C ASN A 20 -6.39 -10.78 -4.66
N ASN A 21 -5.91 -10.91 -5.90
CA ASN A 21 -4.75 -10.17 -6.41
C ASN A 21 -5.08 -8.70 -6.78
N LEU A 22 -6.36 -8.37 -6.99
CA LEU A 22 -6.82 -6.99 -7.22
C LEU A 22 -7.25 -6.28 -5.93
N LYS A 23 -7.36 -7.02 -4.81
CA LYS A 23 -7.72 -6.42 -3.53
C LYS A 23 -6.49 -5.73 -2.95
N ILE A 24 -6.66 -4.45 -2.58
CA ILE A 24 -5.63 -3.68 -1.88
C ILE A 24 -5.37 -4.38 -0.54
N LYS A 25 -4.18 -4.95 -0.38
CA LYS A 25 -3.76 -5.57 0.87
C LYS A 25 -3.32 -4.50 1.85
N LYS A 26 -3.70 -4.64 3.13
CA LYS A 26 -3.22 -3.77 4.20
C LYS A 26 -1.70 -3.95 4.30
N LYS A 27 -0.96 -2.84 4.24
CA LYS A 27 0.49 -2.84 4.45
C LYS A 27 0.79 -3.02 5.93
N ASN A 28 1.93 -3.64 6.25
CA ASN A 28 2.39 -3.77 7.62
C ASN A 28 2.97 -2.42 8.09
N ILE A 29 2.26 -1.76 9.01
CA ILE A 29 2.61 -0.44 9.55
C ILE A 29 3.02 -0.64 11.01
N SER A 30 4.19 -0.13 11.37
CA SER A 30 4.73 -0.10 12.72
C SER A 30 4.65 1.31 13.30
N TYR A 31 4.57 1.39 14.63
CA TYR A 31 4.57 2.66 15.36
C TYR A 31 5.89 2.84 16.11
N ASN A 32 6.51 4.00 15.93
CA ASN A 32 7.73 4.37 16.62
C ASN A 32 7.44 5.33 17.78
N LYS A 33 7.56 4.81 19.01
CA LYS A 33 7.35 5.58 20.25
C LYS A 33 8.31 6.75 20.43
N LYS A 34 9.58 6.63 20.03
CA LYS A 34 10.61 7.68 20.26
C LYS A 34 10.37 8.93 19.44
N LYS A 35 9.76 8.77 18.26
CA LYS A 35 9.53 9.84 17.30
C LYS A 35 8.05 10.16 17.08
N ASN A 36 7.15 9.42 17.73
CA ASN A 36 5.70 9.55 17.63
C ASN A 36 5.20 9.53 16.18
N ILE A 37 5.61 8.52 15.41
CA ILE A 37 5.23 8.37 13.99
C ILE A 37 4.87 6.93 13.63
N TYR A 38 4.02 6.79 12.62
CA TYR A 38 3.74 5.52 11.97
C TYR A 38 4.58 5.38 10.69
N HIS A 39 5.12 4.20 10.45
CA HIS A 39 5.90 3.93 9.25
C HIS A 39 5.71 2.49 8.77
N LEU A 40 6.11 2.22 7.52
CA LEU A 40 6.11 0.84 7.02
C LEU A 40 7.16 0.02 7.77
N SER A 41 6.78 -1.20 8.19
CA SER A 41 7.72 -2.12 8.83
C SER A 41 8.92 -2.40 7.91
N HIS A 42 10.12 -2.52 8.49
CA HIS A 42 11.38 -2.76 7.77
C HIS A 42 11.73 -1.73 6.69
N ASN A 43 11.14 -0.52 6.75
CA ASN A 43 11.47 0.58 5.86
C ASN A 43 11.97 1.78 6.66
N ALA A 44 12.84 2.57 6.04
CA ALA A 44 13.24 3.86 6.59
C ALA A 44 12.04 4.82 6.58
N TYR A 45 11.99 5.69 7.58
CA TYR A 45 10.95 6.71 7.73
C TYR A 45 11.56 8.11 7.68
N LYS A 46 10.75 9.08 7.23
CA LYS A 46 11.16 10.47 7.08
C LYS A 46 10.64 11.32 8.24
N ILE A 47 11.51 12.13 8.83
CA ILE A 47 11.14 13.19 9.77
C ILE A 47 11.87 14.45 9.33
N GLY A 48 11.12 15.49 8.92
CA GLY A 48 11.70 16.69 8.32
C GLY A 48 12.52 16.35 7.07
N ASN A 49 13.79 16.77 7.01
CA ASN A 49 14.71 16.50 5.89
C ASN A 49 15.60 15.27 6.09
N TYR A 50 15.32 14.46 7.12
CA TYR A 50 16.16 13.34 7.49
C TYR A 50 15.43 12.01 7.35
N TYR A 51 16.17 10.99 6.90
CA TYR A 51 15.73 9.61 6.87
C TYR A 51 16.32 8.84 8.05
N TYR A 52 15.49 8.01 8.67
CA TYR A 52 15.85 7.21 9.83
C TYR A 52 15.43 5.75 9.62
N TYR A 53 16.27 4.82 10.09
CA TYR A 53 15.94 3.40 10.22
C TYR A 53 16.33 2.95 11.61
N ASN A 54 15.42 2.27 12.33
CA ASN A 54 15.64 1.89 13.72
C ASN A 54 16.11 3.03 14.64
N ASN A 55 15.66 4.28 14.39
CA ASN A 55 16.08 5.51 15.07
C ASN A 55 17.50 6.00 14.78
N ILE A 56 18.23 5.32 13.89
CA ILE A 56 19.54 5.74 13.40
C ILE A 56 19.32 6.61 12.17
N LYS A 57 19.94 7.79 12.15
CA LYS A 57 19.92 8.71 11.01
C LYS A 57 20.78 8.13 9.88
N ILE A 58 20.19 7.91 8.71
CA ILE A 58 20.91 7.31 7.56
C ILE A 58 21.47 8.42 6.66
N TYR A 59 20.65 9.38 6.24
CA TYR A 59 21.09 10.47 5.37
C TYR A 59 20.15 11.70 5.42
N LYS A 60 20.66 12.82 4.93
CA LYS A 60 19.92 14.09 4.72
C LYS A 60 19.66 14.24 3.23
N LYS A 61 18.44 14.60 2.85
CA LYS A 61 18.14 15.07 1.49
C LYS A 61 18.18 16.59 1.44
#